data_AF-A0A7Z9SDS0-F1
#
_entry.id   AF-A0A7Z9SDS0-F1
#
_cell.length_a   1.000
_cell.length_b   1.000
_cell.length_c   1.000
_cell.angle_alpha   90.00
_cell.angle_beta   90.00
_cell.angle_gamma   90.00
#
_symmetry.space_group_name_H-M   'P 1'
#
loop_
_entity.id
_entity.type
_entity.pdbx_description
1 polymer ?
#
loop_
_entity_poly.entity_id
_entity_poly.type
_entity_poly.pdbx_seq_one_letter_code
_entity_poly.pdbx_strand_id
1 'polypeptide(L)' 'MISLKQFHFFFIAVSILITGYYGVFEITHPSNPGMVSNLLAGISFLLAVGLVVYGISVIKKFKHI' A
#
# COMPACT_ATOMS: atom_id res chain seq x y z
N MET A 1 -24.73 -9.30 -1.55
CA MET A 1 -24.22 -7.94 -1.26
C MET A 1 -22.93 -8.11 -0.47
N ILE A 2 -21.79 -7.62 -0.98
CA ILE A 2 -20.55 -7.62 -0.21
C ILE A 2 -20.72 -6.66 0.97
N SER A 3 -20.32 -7.10 2.16
CA SER A 3 -20.34 -6.21 3.33
C SER A 3 -19.35 -5.06 3.12
N LEU A 4 -19.69 -3.85 3.61
CA LEU A 4 -18.78 -2.71 3.55
C LEU A 4 -17.41 -3.02 4.18
N LYS A 5 -17.38 -3.88 5.21
CA LYS A 5 -16.16 -4.37 5.86
C LYS A 5 -15.26 -5.15 4.88
N GLN A 6 -15.83 -6.11 4.14
CA GLN A 6 -15.09 -6.91 3.16
C GLN A 6 -14.57 -6.05 1.99
N PHE A 7 -15.39 -5.11 1.50
CA PHE A 7 -14.96 -4.17 0.46
C PHE A 7 -13.76 -3.34 0.92
N HIS A 8 -13.81 -2.82 2.15
CA HIS A 8 -12.73 -1.99 2.70
C HIS A 8 -11.42 -2.78 2.86
N PHE A 9 -11.49 -4.03 3.34
CA PHE A 9 -10.31 -4.89 3.44
C PHE A 9 -9.70 -5.22 2.07
N PHE A 10 -10.55 -5.52 1.10
CA PHE A 10 -10.11 -5.75 -0.28
C PHE A 10 -9.39 -4.52 -0.83
N PHE A 11 -9.96 -3.33 -0.61
CA PHE A 11 -9.35 -2.08 -1.07
C PHE A 11 -7.98 -1.83 -0.44
N ILE A 12 -7.83 -2.06 0.87
CA ILE A 12 -6.53 -1.94 1.55
C ILE A 12 -5.52 -2.94 0.97
N ALA A 13 -5.90 -4.20 0.79
CA ALA A 13 -5.02 -5.23 0.24
C ALA A 13 -4.53 -4.89 -1.16
N VAL A 14 -5.44 -4.48 -2.06
CA VAL A 14 -5.10 -4.05 -3.41
C VAL A 14 -4.21 -2.81 -3.38
N SER A 15 -4.47 -1.85 -2.50
CA SER A 15 -3.66 -0.64 -2.36
C SER A 15 -2.23 -0.96 -1.95
N ILE A 16 -2.04 -1.89 -1.00
CA ILE A 16 -0.71 -2.37 -0.57
C ILE A 16 0.03 -3.03 -1.74
N LEU A 17 -0.64 -3.89 -2.51
CA LEU A 17 -0.02 -4.58 -3.65
C LEU A 17 0.41 -3.58 -4.74
N ILE A 18 -0.45 -2.61 -5.07
CA ILE A 18 -0.15 -1.61 -6.10
C ILE A 18 1.00 -0.70 -5.67
N THR A 19 0.96 -0.19 -4.44
CA THR A 19 2.06 0.65 -3.93
C THR A 19 3.36 -0.14 -3.79
N GLY A 20 3.33 -1.33 -3.18
CA GLY A 20 4.52 -2.19 -3.09
C GLY A 20 5.13 -2.51 -4.47
N TYR A 21 4.30 -2.84 -5.45
CA TYR A 21 4.74 -3.08 -6.83
C TYR A 21 5.36 -1.84 -7.46
N TYR A 22 4.74 -0.67 -7.29
CA TYR A 22 5.28 0.59 -7.83
C TYR A 22 6.68 0.91 -7.27
N GLY A 23 6.91 0.66 -5.97
CA GLY A 23 8.24 0.81 -5.38
C GLY A 23 9.29 -0.10 -6.03
N VAL A 24 8.94 -1.36 -6.32
CA VAL A 24 9.83 -2.31 -7.03
C VAL A 24 10.01 -1.90 -8.50
N PHE A 25 8.95 -1.41 -9.14
CA PHE A 25 8.98 -0.93 -10.52
C PHE A 25 9.98 0.24 -10.68
N GLU A 26 9.94 1.26 -9.82
CA GLU A 26 10.87 2.40 -9.90
C GLU A 26 12.33 2.02 -9.68
N ILE A 27 12.61 0.94 -8.92
CA ILE A 27 13.97 0.43 -8.72
C ILE A 27 14.46 -0.37 -9.93
N THR A 28 13.57 -1.17 -10.54
CA THR A 28 13.94 -2.09 -11.63
C THR A 28 13.87 -1.44 -13.01
N HIS A 29 12.98 -0.48 -13.20
CA HIS A 29 12.68 0.22 -14.44
C HIS A 29 12.50 1.71 -14.13
N PRO A 30 13.58 2.43 -13.79
CA PRO A 30 13.49 3.82 -13.39
C PRO A 30 12.85 4.66 -14.49
N SER A 31 11.70 5.25 -14.18
CA SER A 31 10.95 6.11 -15.09
C SER A 31 11.49 7.54 -15.12
N ASN A 32 12.29 7.90 -14.11
CA ASN A 32 12.85 9.22 -13.87
C ASN A 32 14.38 9.14 -13.64
N PRO A 33 15.11 10.28 -13.64
CA PRO A 33 16.52 10.31 -13.27
C PRO A 33 16.75 9.65 -11.91
N GLY A 34 17.84 8.89 -11.76
CA GLY A 34 18.01 7.90 -10.68
C GLY A 34 17.72 8.39 -9.25
N MET A 35 18.03 9.65 -8.91
CA MET A 35 17.69 10.22 -7.60
C MET A 35 16.17 10.33 -7.37
N VAL A 36 15.42 10.73 -8.40
CA VAL A 36 13.96 10.91 -8.34
C VAL A 36 13.27 9.55 -8.26
N SER A 37 13.66 8.58 -9.11
CA SER A 37 13.11 7.22 -9.03
C SER A 37 13.38 6.55 -7.68
N ASN A 38 14.56 6.73 -7.10
CA ASN A 38 14.88 6.20 -5.76
C ASN A 38 14.02 6.85 -4.67
N LEU A 39 13.77 8.17 -4.75
CA LEU A 39 12.89 8.87 -3.81
C LEU A 39 11.44 8.39 -3.95
N LEU A 40 10.94 8.25 -5.18
CA LEU A 40 9.60 7.74 -5.46
C LEU A 40 9.43 6.29 -4.95
N ALA A 41 10.42 5.44 -5.16
CA ALA A 41 10.44 4.09 -4.60
C ALA A 41 10.38 4.10 -3.06
N GLY A 42 11.20 4.94 -2.42
CA GLY A 42 11.21 5.09 -0.96
C GLY A 42 9.87 5.55 -0.40
N ILE A 43 9.27 6.57 -0.99
CA ILE A 43 7.92 7.06 -0.62
C ILE A 43 6.88 5.96 -0.83
N SER A 44 6.97 5.22 -1.94
CA SER A 44 6.05 4.14 -2.25
C SER A 44 6.08 3.03 -1.21
N PHE A 45 7.26 2.60 -0.77
CA PHE A 45 7.39 1.62 0.31
C PHE A 45 6.92 2.16 1.66
N LEU A 46 7.18 3.43 1.97
CA LEU A 46 6.66 4.08 3.19
C LEU A 46 5.11 4.07 3.20
N LEU A 47 4.48 4.37 2.06
CA LEU A 47 3.03 4.29 1.92
C LEU A 47 2.52 2.84 2.06
N ALA A 48 3.21 1.86 1.48
CA ALA A 48 2.85 0.45 1.62
C ALA A 48 2.90 0.00 3.10
N VAL A 49 3.96 0.37 3.85
CA VAL A 49 4.06 0.12 5.29
C VAL A 49 2.95 0.83 6.05
N GLY A 50 2.68 2.09 5.73
CA GLY A 50 1.58 2.86 6.32
C GLY A 50 0.21 2.19 6.12
N LEU A 51 -0.05 1.66 4.91
CA LEU A 51 -1.26 0.92 4.60
C LEU A 51 -1.36 -0.42 5.36
N VAL A 52 -0.24 -1.12 5.58
CA VAL A 52 -0.22 -2.33 6.42
C VAL A 52 -0.59 -1.98 7.87
N VAL A 53 0.01 -0.94 8.44
CA VAL A 53 -0.31 -0.48 9.81
C VAL A 53 -1.77 -0.06 9.91
N TYR A 54 -2.27 0.68 8.93
CA TYR A 54 -3.68 1.05 8.83
C TYR A 54 -4.59 -0.19 8.75
N GLY A 55 -4.25 -1.17 7.91
CA GLY A 55 -4.97 -2.43 7.79
C GLY A 55 -5.08 -3.17 9.13
N ILE A 56 -4.00 -3.26 9.89
CA ILE A 56 -4.01 -3.86 11.24
C ILE A 56 -4.95 -3.10 12.18
N SER A 57 -4.91 -1.76 12.15
CA SER A 57 -5.81 -0.91 12.94
C SER A 57 -7.29 -1.16 12.59
N VAL A 58 -7.60 -1.27 11.30
CA VAL A 58 -8.95 -1.55 10.80
C VAL A 58 -9.43 -2.96 11.22
N ILE A 59 -8.55 -3.98 11.16
CA ILE A 59 -8.86 -5.32 11.67
C ILE A 59 -9.21 -5.26 13.16
N LYS A 60 -8.39 -4.57 13.97
CA LYS A 60 -8.66 -4.39 15.41
C LYS A 60 -9.99 -3.69 15.64
N LYS A 61 -10.26 -2.60 14.93
CA LYS A 61 -11.52 -1.85 15.02
C LYS A 61 -12.73 -2.74 14.74
N PHE A 62 -12.69 -3.57 13.70
CA PHE A 62 -13.81 -4.45 13.35
C PHE A 62 -13.95 -5.71 14.21
N LYS A 63 -12.91 -6.10 14.97
CA LYS A 63 -12.98 -7.19 15.94
C LYS A 63 -13.59 -6.76 17.29
N HIS A 64 -13.45 -5.49 17.64
CA HIS A 64 -13.97 -4.91 18.89
C HIS A 64 -15.40 -4.34 18.75
N ILE A 65 -16.03 -4.43 17.57
CA ILE A 65 -17.43 -4.04 17.29
C ILE A 65 -18.21 -5.29 16.91
#